data_AF-A0A7K0RG13-F1
#
_entry.id   AF-A0A7K0RG13-F1
#
_cell.length_a   1.000
_cell.length_b   1.000
_cell.length_c   1.000
_cell.angle_alpha   90.00
_cell.angle_beta   90.00
_cell.angle_gamma   90.00
#
_symmetry.space_group_name_H-M   'P 1'
#
loop_
_entity.id
_entity.type
_entity.pdbx_description
1 polymer ?
#
loop_
_entity_poly.entity_id
_entity_poly.type
_entity_poly.pdbx_seq_one_letter_code
_entity_poly.pdbx_strand_id
1 'polypeptide(L)'
;MASVVDIPWYANGFRGDRLESALADVTPTALRYGATAWAVHRSRDDRYKFLQIVHFEEKLDFTRWWEGPEMVEFRAITSGWYQVPVFYAWNDLVGEGRINPNPPDNGGEASVPPPEPQPEPSEEPVVHV
;
A
#
# COMPACT_ATOMS: atom_id res chain seq x y z
N MET A 1 -1.00 -12.04 -19.48
CA MET A 1 -0.31 -12.69 -18.34
C MET A 1 0.08 -11.57 -17.39
N ALA A 2 -0.07 -11.76 -16.07
CA ALA A 2 0.28 -10.71 -15.11
C ALA A 2 1.79 -10.47 -15.16
N SER A 3 2.19 -9.26 -15.54
CA SER A 3 3.59 -8.85 -15.56
C SER A 3 3.94 -8.14 -14.27
N VAL A 4 5.16 -8.33 -13.81
CA VAL A 4 5.71 -7.73 -12.60
C VAL A 4 6.83 -6.79 -13.00
N VAL A 5 6.77 -5.55 -12.50
CA VAL A 5 7.84 -4.56 -12.68
C VAL A 5 8.60 -4.40 -11.39
N ASP A 6 9.89 -4.72 -11.45
CA ASP A 6 10.81 -4.58 -10.34
C ASP A 6 11.65 -3.32 -10.53
N ILE A 7 11.55 -2.38 -9.61
CA ILE A 7 12.23 -1.08 -9.64
C ILE A 7 13.13 -0.98 -8.42
N PRO A 8 14.43 -1.34 -8.54
CA PRO A 8 15.41 -1.16 -7.48
C PRO A 8 15.76 0.33 -7.32
N TRP A 9 15.69 0.80 -6.08
CA TRP A 9 16.14 2.14 -5.69
C TRP A 9 17.25 2.03 -4.65
N TYR A 10 18.31 2.82 -4.82
CA TYR A 10 19.40 2.92 -3.85
C TYR A 10 19.45 4.32 -3.28
N ALA A 11 19.24 4.46 -1.97
CA ALA A 11 19.28 5.76 -1.30
C ALA A 11 20.71 6.32 -1.21
N ASN A 12 20.85 7.64 -1.36
CA ASN A 12 22.10 8.36 -1.15
C ASN A 12 22.25 8.77 0.32
N GLY A 13 23.31 8.30 0.97
CA GLY A 13 23.63 8.69 2.36
C GLY A 13 22.46 8.48 3.32
N PHE A 14 22.22 9.42 4.23
CA PHE A 14 21.17 9.31 5.26
C PHE A 14 19.75 9.62 4.77
N ARG A 15 19.46 9.53 3.46
CA ARG A 15 18.14 9.85 2.89
C ARG A 15 17.19 8.66 2.81
N GLY A 16 17.59 7.49 3.34
CA GLY A 16 16.81 6.25 3.27
C GLY A 16 15.38 6.40 3.78
N ASP A 17 15.17 6.99 4.96
CA ASP A 17 13.83 7.07 5.56
C ASP A 17 12.92 8.05 4.79
N ARG A 18 13.50 9.11 4.19
CA ARG A 18 12.75 10.03 3.33
C ARG A 18 12.36 9.38 2.00
N LEU A 19 13.28 8.61 1.41
CA LEU A 19 13.01 7.87 0.19
C LEU A 19 11.96 6.77 0.45
N GLU A 20 12.02 6.09 1.60
CA GLU A 20 11.02 5.10 2.02
C GLU A 20 9.62 5.70 2.06
N SER A 21 9.45 6.83 2.77
CA SER A 21 8.18 7.54 2.85
C SER A 21 7.68 7.94 1.45
N ALA A 22 8.54 8.57 0.65
CA ALA A 22 8.15 9.03 -0.68
C ALA A 22 7.79 7.88 -1.63
N LEU A 23 8.49 6.73 -1.55
CA LEU A 23 8.13 5.53 -2.30
C LEU A 23 6.79 4.95 -1.84
N ALA A 24 6.55 4.89 -0.53
CA ALA A 24 5.28 4.43 0.02
C ALA A 24 4.10 5.32 -0.42
N ASP A 25 4.33 6.63 -0.60
CA ASP A 25 3.31 7.57 -1.03
C ASP A 25 3.05 7.51 -2.55
N VAL A 26 4.09 7.41 -3.38
CA VAL A 26 3.93 7.43 -4.85
C VAL A 26 3.49 6.08 -5.41
N THR A 27 3.91 4.95 -4.82
CA THR A 27 3.62 3.61 -5.38
C THR A 27 2.12 3.30 -5.53
N PRO A 28 1.24 3.63 -4.56
CA PRO A 28 -0.20 3.42 -4.68
C PRO A 28 -0.84 4.09 -5.89
N THR A 29 -0.24 5.17 -6.41
CA THR A 29 -0.76 5.88 -7.60
C THR A 29 -0.82 4.98 -8.83
N ALA A 30 0.03 3.94 -8.91
CA ALA A 30 0.03 2.98 -10.00
C ALA A 30 -1.33 2.29 -10.21
N LEU A 31 -2.12 2.11 -9.14
CA LEU A 31 -3.46 1.51 -9.22
C LEU A 31 -4.41 2.33 -10.11
N ARG A 32 -4.22 3.65 -10.18
CA ARG A 32 -5.02 4.54 -11.04
C ARG A 32 -4.74 4.31 -12.53
N TYR A 33 -3.59 3.73 -12.84
CA TYR A 33 -3.13 3.45 -14.20
C TYR A 33 -3.37 1.99 -14.61
N GLY A 34 -4.09 1.20 -13.82
CA GLY A 34 -4.38 -0.20 -14.14
C GLY A 34 -3.45 -1.23 -13.49
N ALA A 35 -2.61 -0.82 -12.52
CA ALA A 35 -1.90 -1.79 -11.71
C ALA A 35 -2.89 -2.61 -10.85
N THR A 36 -2.63 -3.91 -10.70
CA THR A 36 -3.47 -4.82 -9.91
C THR A 36 -2.95 -5.05 -8.49
N ALA A 37 -1.66 -4.82 -8.28
CA ALA A 37 -1.01 -4.92 -6.98
C ALA A 37 0.28 -4.11 -6.95
N TRP A 38 0.73 -3.79 -5.74
CA TRP A 38 2.03 -3.17 -5.52
C TRP A 38 2.62 -3.59 -4.17
N ALA A 39 3.94 -3.48 -4.06
CA ALA A 39 4.68 -3.62 -2.81
C ALA A 39 5.92 -2.73 -2.83
N VAL A 40 6.38 -2.30 -1.66
CA VAL A 40 7.69 -1.67 -1.48
C VAL A 40 8.41 -2.41 -0.37
N HIS A 41 9.58 -2.95 -0.67
CA HIS A 41 10.42 -3.64 0.30
C HIS A 41 11.67 -2.82 0.57
N ARG A 42 12.02 -2.65 1.85
CA ARG A 42 13.34 -2.19 2.25
C ARG A 42 14.18 -3.40 2.64
N SER A 43 15.34 -3.54 2.01
CA SER A 43 16.24 -4.65 2.32
C SER A 43 16.71 -4.59 3.78
N ARG A 44 16.90 -5.75 4.39
CA ARG A 44 17.46 -5.90 5.74
C ARG A 44 18.97 -6.03 5.71
N ASP A 45 19.52 -6.60 4.65
CA ASP A 45 20.97 -6.80 4.46
C ASP A 45 21.65 -5.54 3.91
N ASP A 46 20.91 -4.73 3.16
CA ASP A 46 21.33 -3.43 2.67
C ASP A 46 20.24 -2.39 2.95
N ARG A 47 20.40 -1.62 4.03
CA ARG A 47 19.39 -0.65 4.47
C ARG A 47 19.22 0.54 3.53
N TYR A 48 20.08 0.70 2.53
CA TYR A 48 19.96 1.73 1.49
C TYR A 48 19.20 1.22 0.26
N LYS A 49 18.99 -0.09 0.14
CA LYS A 49 18.29 -0.70 -0.99
C LYS A 49 16.79 -0.84 -0.72
N PHE A 50 16.01 -0.39 -1.70
CA PHE A 50 14.57 -0.58 -1.79
C PHE A 50 14.24 -1.31 -3.08
N LEU A 51 13.17 -2.11 -3.03
CA LEU A 51 12.59 -2.75 -4.20
C LEU A 51 11.11 -2.37 -4.25
N GLN A 52 10.76 -1.53 -5.22
CA GLN A 52 9.39 -1.21 -5.55
C GLN A 52 8.92 -2.22 -6.59
N ILE A 53 7.82 -2.91 -6.31
CA ILE A 53 7.24 -3.96 -7.14
C ILE A 53 5.83 -3.51 -7.52
N VAL A 54 5.53 -3.52 -8.82
CA VAL A 54 4.19 -3.14 -9.32
C VAL A 54 3.72 -4.13 -10.37
N HIS A 55 2.47 -4.56 -10.28
CA HIS A 55 1.89 -5.55 -11.17
C HIS A 55 1.00 -4.87 -12.21
N PHE A 56 1.29 -5.08 -13.48
CA PHE A 56 0.52 -4.56 -14.62
C PHE A 56 0.20 -5.69 -15.59
N GLU A 57 -0.95 -5.61 -16.26
CA GLU A 57 -1.26 -6.53 -17.37
C GLU A 57 -0.56 -6.11 -18.67
N GLU A 58 -0.54 -4.80 -18.93
CA GLU A 58 -0.02 -4.21 -20.16
C GLU A 58 1.18 -3.31 -19.89
N LYS A 59 2.20 -3.42 -20.74
CA LYS A 59 3.40 -2.56 -20.65
C LYS A 59 3.09 -1.08 -20.84
N LEU A 60 2.08 -0.78 -21.65
CA LEU A 60 1.65 0.60 -21.91
C LEU A 60 1.17 1.31 -20.63
N ASP A 61 0.48 0.59 -19.75
CA ASP A 61 -0.06 1.15 -18.51
C ASP A 61 1.04 1.49 -17.51
N PHE A 62 2.07 0.64 -17.43
CA PHE A 62 3.29 0.98 -16.73
C PHE A 62 3.97 2.21 -17.33
N THR A 63 4.13 2.31 -18.64
CA THR A 63 4.76 3.48 -19.26
C THR A 63 3.99 4.75 -18.93
N ARG A 64 2.65 4.72 -19.01
CA ARG A 64 1.78 5.85 -18.65
C ARG A 64 1.96 6.28 -17.20
N TRP A 65 2.07 5.33 -16.27
CA TRP A 65 2.34 5.64 -14.87
C TRP A 65 3.77 6.16 -14.66
N TRP A 66 4.76 5.47 -15.21
CA TRP A 66 6.18 5.77 -15.03
C TRP A 66 6.56 7.14 -15.60
N GLU A 67 6.00 7.51 -16.73
CA GLU A 67 6.17 8.82 -17.38
C GLU A 67 5.07 9.81 -16.98
N GLY A 68 4.11 9.39 -16.15
CA GLY A 68 3.00 10.18 -15.68
C GLY A 68 3.39 11.26 -14.66
N PRO A 69 2.50 12.24 -14.41
CA PRO A 69 2.79 13.39 -13.57
C PRO A 69 3.24 13.01 -12.16
N GLU A 70 2.63 12.00 -11.53
CA GLU A 70 2.99 11.60 -10.16
C GLU A 70 4.43 11.09 -10.06
N MET A 71 4.86 10.25 -11.00
CA MET A 71 6.22 9.70 -11.00
C MET A 71 7.26 10.73 -11.46
N VAL A 72 6.90 11.62 -12.38
CA VAL A 72 7.74 12.74 -12.80
C VAL A 72 7.95 13.71 -11.62
N GLU A 73 6.89 14.10 -10.94
CA GLU A 73 6.95 14.97 -9.75
C GLU A 73 7.73 14.30 -8.62
N PHE A 74 7.45 13.03 -8.31
CA PHE A 74 8.21 12.26 -7.34
C PHE A 74 9.71 12.29 -7.65
N ARG A 75 10.13 11.98 -8.89
CA ARG A 75 11.56 11.97 -9.25
C ARG A 75 12.18 13.37 -9.21
N ALA A 76 11.41 14.42 -9.48
CA ALA A 76 11.86 15.80 -9.37
C ALA A 76 12.08 16.23 -7.91
N ILE A 77 11.10 15.98 -7.02
CA ILE A 77 11.15 16.32 -5.59
C ILE A 77 12.25 15.52 -4.87
N THR A 78 12.38 14.24 -5.20
CA THR A 78 13.34 13.32 -4.57
C THR A 78 14.69 13.30 -5.29
N SER A 79 14.94 14.27 -6.18
CA SER A 79 16.22 14.36 -6.89
C SER A 79 17.41 14.41 -5.92
N GLY A 80 18.42 13.58 -6.17
CA GLY A 80 19.59 13.40 -5.30
C GLY A 80 19.34 12.54 -4.06
N TRP A 81 18.13 12.00 -3.84
CA TRP A 81 17.87 11.08 -2.73
C TRP A 81 18.21 9.63 -3.08
N TYR A 82 18.28 9.32 -4.37
CA TYR A 82 18.61 8.00 -4.89
C TYR A 82 19.71 8.06 -5.95
N GLN A 83 20.33 6.92 -6.24
CA GLN A 83 21.34 6.77 -7.27
C GLN A 83 20.71 6.77 -8.66
N VAL A 84 21.33 7.49 -9.60
CA VAL A 84 20.94 7.56 -11.01
C VAL A 84 22.04 6.86 -11.84
N PRO A 85 21.69 6.08 -12.88
CA PRO A 85 20.34 5.79 -13.40
C PRO A 85 19.57 4.75 -12.58
N VAL A 86 18.23 4.82 -12.66
CA VAL A 86 17.31 3.81 -12.10
C VAL A 86 16.96 2.83 -13.21
N PHE A 87 17.26 1.55 -12.99
CA PHE A 87 16.98 0.47 -13.94
C PHE A 87 15.85 -0.40 -13.43
N TYR A 88 14.71 -0.42 -14.12
CA TYR A 88 13.62 -1.36 -13.84
C TYR A 88 13.69 -2.59 -14.74
N ALA A 89 13.13 -3.71 -14.27
CA ALA A 89 12.99 -4.94 -15.03
C ALA A 89 11.51 -5.28 -15.21
N TRP A 90 11.15 -5.73 -16.41
CA TRP A 90 9.82 -6.26 -16.74
C TRP A 90 9.89 -7.78 -16.75
N ASN A 91 9.10 -8.42 -15.89
CA ASN A 91 9.16 -9.86 -15.67
C ASN A 91 7.78 -10.48 -15.83
N ASP A 92 7.73 -11.74 -16.24
CA ASP A 92 6.50 -12.53 -16.21
C ASP A 92 6.34 -13.20 -14.85
N LEU A 93 5.12 -13.18 -14.30
CA LEU A 93 4.80 -13.99 -13.12
C LEU A 93 4.65 -15.46 -13.53
N VAL A 94 5.70 -16.26 -13.30
CA VAL A 94 5.69 -17.70 -13.60
C VAL A 94 5.06 -18.53 -12.48
N GLY A 95 5.02 -18.02 -11.25
CA GLY A 95 4.35 -18.66 -10.13
C GLY A 95 4.30 -17.77 -8.89
N GLU A 96 3.21 -17.86 -8.14
CA GLU A 96 3.05 -17.22 -6.84
C GLU A 96 2.38 -18.19 -5.85
N GLY A 97 2.66 -18.00 -4.56
CA GLY A 97 2.02 -18.72 -3.48
C GLY A 97 1.90 -17.82 -2.26
N ARG A 98 0.75 -17.86 -1.60
CA ARG A 98 0.48 -17.07 -0.39
C ARG A 98 -0.25 -17.95 0.62
N ILE A 99 0.18 -17.89 1.88
CA ILE A 99 -0.59 -18.43 3.00
C ILE A 99 -1.34 -17.25 3.61
N ASN A 100 -2.67 -17.32 3.66
CA ASN A 100 -3.44 -16.34 4.43
C ASN A 100 -3.14 -16.57 5.92
N PRO A 101 -2.63 -15.56 6.65
CA PRO A 101 -2.32 -15.71 8.08
C PRO A 101 -3.58 -15.70 8.95
N ASN A 102 -4.75 -15.35 8.41
CA ASN A 102 -5.98 -15.40 9.18
C ASN A 102 -6.35 -16.87 9.47
N PRO A 103 -6.54 -17.25 10.74
CA PRO A 103 -7.21 -18.50 11.05
C PRO A 103 -8.62 -18.49 10.44
N PRO A 104 -9.19 -19.67 10.10
CA PRO A 104 -10.55 -19.74 9.58
C PRO A 104 -11.49 -19.01 10.54
N ASP A 105 -12.30 -18.12 9.96
CA ASP A 105 -13.34 -17.39 10.67
C ASP A 105 -14.34 -18.43 11.19
N ASN A 106 -14.28 -18.75 12.49
CA ASN A 106 -15.25 -19.62 13.13
C ASN A 106 -16.52 -18.79 13.32
N GLY A 107 -17.31 -18.65 12.24
CA GLY A 107 -18.49 -17.79 12.10
C GLY A 107 -19.46 -17.80 13.28
N GLY A 108 -19.12 -17.02 14.32
CA GLY A 108 -19.70 -17.14 15.65
C GLY A 108 -19.81 -15.80 16.35
N GLU A 109 -20.03 -14.71 15.61
CA GLU A 109 -20.72 -13.56 16.17
C GLU A 109 -22.11 -13.51 15.53
N ALA A 110 -23.05 -14.19 16.19
CA ALA A 110 -24.44 -13.79 16.07
C ALA A 110 -24.47 -12.30 16.41
N SER A 111 -24.80 -11.47 15.41
CA SER A 111 -25.13 -10.07 15.61
C SER A 111 -26.12 -9.98 16.75
N VAL A 112 -25.66 -9.59 17.94
CA VAL A 112 -26.55 -9.25 19.04
C VAL A 112 -27.26 -7.98 18.58
N PRO A 113 -28.57 -8.00 18.29
CA PRO A 113 -29.26 -6.79 17.93
C PRO A 113 -29.13 -5.80 19.11
N PRO A 114 -29.07 -4.49 18.83
CA PRO A 114 -28.95 -3.47 19.87
C PRO A 114 -30.05 -3.69 20.93
N PRO A 115 -29.73 -3.55 22.23
CA PRO A 115 -30.71 -3.76 23.28
C PRO A 115 -31.88 -2.80 23.10
N GLU A 116 -33.12 -3.32 23.24
CA GLU A 116 -34.33 -2.50 23.21
C GLU A 116 -34.24 -1.36 24.23
N PRO A 117 -34.71 -0.15 23.89
CA PRO A 117 -34.73 0.97 24.81
C PRO A 117 -35.58 0.60 26.04
N GLN A 118 -34.98 0.67 27.22
CA GLN A 118 -35.70 0.41 28.46
C GLN A 118 -36.80 1.46 28.66
N PRO A 119 -37.98 1.09 29.19
CA PRO A 119 -39.01 2.06 29.53
C PRO A 119 -38.47 3.04 30.57
N GLU A 120 -38.65 4.34 30.31
CA GLU A 120 -38.26 5.40 31.24
C GLU A 120 -38.95 5.19 32.60
N PRO A 121 -38.24 5.42 33.72
CA PRO A 121 -38.85 5.32 35.04
C PRO A 121 -39.94 6.36 35.17
N SER A 122 -41.16 5.89 35.44
CA SER A 122 -42.31 6.74 35.77
C SER A 122 -42.00 7.59 36.99
N GLU A 123 -42.02 8.92 36.83
CA GLU A 123 -41.98 9.87 37.95
C GLU A 123 -43.17 9.61 38.88
N GLU A 124 -42.91 9.08 40.07
CA GLU A 124 -43.89 9.06 41.16
C GLU A 124 -44.05 10.48 41.73
N PRO A 125 -45.27 10.92 42.08
CA PRO A 125 -45.50 12.26 42.56
C PRO A 125 -44.96 12.42 43.99
N VAL A 126 -44.08 13.41 44.17
CA VAL A 126 -43.59 13.84 45.49
C VAL A 126 -44.77 14.38 46.30
N VAL A 127 -45.19 13.65 47.34
CA VAL A 127 -46.14 14.14 48.33
C VAL A 127 -45.39 15.06 49.30
N HIS A 128 -45.68 16.36 49.27
CA HIS A 128 -45.24 17.30 50.31
C HIS A 128 -46.05 17.08 51.59
N VAL A 129 -45.34 16.93 52.71
CA VAL A 129 -45.86 16.98 54.08
C VAL A 129 -45.72 18.40 54.61
#